data_AF-A0A966CJA7-F1
#
_entry.id   AF-A0A966CJA7-F1
#
_cell.length_a   1.000
_cell.length_b   1.000
_cell.length_c   1.000
_cell.angle_alpha   90.00
_cell.angle_beta   90.00
_cell.angle_gamma   90.00
#
_symmetry.space_group_name_H-M   'P 1'
#
loop_
_entity.id
_entity.type
_entity.pdbx_description
1 polymer ?
#
loop_
_entity_poly.entity_id
_entity_poly.type
_entity_poly.pdbx_seq_one_letter_code
_entity_poly.pdbx_strand_id
1 'polypeptide(L)'
;MKCLNCGAETLNPKFCSTSCAARYNNRLFPKRKRQQFFCKTCGAEAKYRRSYCEACDPTKPRDFSAVTIAEIRQRARYQANAWIRQLARRTYDASDQPKCCSRCGYSKHFEVCHVRPIQDFPDDTPMSVVNSLDNLAALCPNCHWELDHGLLSL
;
A
#
# COMPACT_ATOMS: atom_id res chain seq x y z
N MET A 1 -12.25 44.32 -12.27
CA MET A 1 -11.49 43.58 -13.31
C MET A 1 -11.50 42.09 -12.95
N LYS A 2 -11.17 41.18 -13.88
CA LYS A 2 -11.13 39.73 -13.58
C LYS A 2 -9.70 39.21 -13.53
N CYS A 3 -9.41 38.33 -12.57
CA CYS A 3 -8.11 37.69 -12.42
C CYS A 3 -7.81 36.77 -13.62
N LEU A 4 -6.65 36.95 -14.26
CA LEU A 4 -6.23 36.14 -15.43
C LEU A 4 -6.02 34.64 -15.12
N ASN A 5 -5.87 34.27 -13.84
CA ASN A 5 -5.66 32.88 -13.44
C ASN A 5 -6.96 32.15 -13.06
N CYS A 6 -7.81 32.75 -12.22
CA CYS A 6 -9.00 32.10 -11.66
C CYS A 6 -10.34 32.76 -12.04
N GLY A 7 -10.32 33.88 -12.77
CA GLY A 7 -11.53 34.58 -13.22
C GLY A 7 -12.27 35.38 -12.16
N ALA A 8 -11.86 35.31 -10.88
CA ALA A 8 -12.48 36.06 -9.78
C ALA A 8 -12.37 37.57 -9.98
N GLU A 9 -13.38 38.30 -9.50
CA GLU A 9 -13.35 39.76 -9.48
C GLU A 9 -12.23 40.28 -8.57
N THR A 10 -11.55 41.30 -9.03
CA THR A 10 -10.44 41.90 -8.30
C THR A 10 -10.26 43.37 -8.66
N LEU A 11 -9.77 44.11 -7.67
CA LEU A 11 -9.31 45.49 -7.81
C LEU A 11 -7.89 45.58 -8.40
N ASN A 12 -7.13 44.48 -8.37
CA ASN A 12 -5.79 44.42 -8.94
C ASN A 12 -5.86 44.27 -10.48
N PRO A 13 -5.02 44.98 -11.26
CA PRO A 13 -5.03 44.94 -12.71
C PRO A 13 -4.94 43.56 -13.37
N LYS A 14 -4.23 42.58 -12.77
CA LYS A 14 -3.96 41.29 -13.43
C LYS A 14 -4.34 40.06 -12.62
N PHE A 15 -4.06 40.06 -11.32
CA PHE A 15 -4.22 38.86 -10.48
C PHE A 15 -4.80 39.23 -9.11
N CYS A 16 -5.74 38.42 -8.62
CA CYS A 16 -6.34 38.64 -7.30
C CYS A 16 -5.40 38.34 -6.13
N SER A 17 -4.29 37.63 -6.37
CA SER A 17 -3.30 37.31 -5.35
C SER A 17 -1.94 36.97 -5.97
N THR A 18 -0.89 37.01 -5.15
CA THR A 18 0.45 36.53 -5.51
C THR A 18 0.43 35.06 -5.92
N SER A 19 -0.41 34.24 -5.29
CA SER A 19 -0.63 32.83 -5.67
C SER A 19 -1.19 32.67 -7.07
N CYS A 20 -2.13 33.53 -7.47
CA CYS A 20 -2.69 33.52 -8.83
C CYS A 20 -1.66 33.96 -9.88
N ALA A 21 -0.87 35.00 -9.58
CA ALA A 21 0.22 35.43 -10.44
C ALA A 21 1.26 34.31 -10.61
N ALA A 22 1.67 33.66 -9.51
CA ALA A 22 2.62 32.57 -9.53
C ALA A 22 2.12 31.35 -10.33
N ARG A 23 0.88 30.91 -10.12
CA ARG A 23 0.30 29.78 -10.87
C ARG A 23 0.22 30.05 -12.37
N TYR A 24 -0.24 31.24 -12.75
CA TYR A 24 -0.32 31.64 -14.14
C TYR A 24 1.06 31.67 -14.80
N ASN A 25 2.03 32.31 -14.15
CA ASN A 25 3.41 32.40 -14.65
C ASN A 25 4.10 31.04 -14.69
N ASN A 26 3.91 30.18 -13.67
CA ASN A 26 4.51 28.84 -13.64
C ASN A 26 3.95 27.93 -14.75
N ARG A 27 2.73 28.17 -15.22
CA ARG A 27 2.12 27.45 -16.34
C ARG A 27 2.66 27.93 -17.69
N LEU A 28 2.73 29.25 -17.90
CA LEU A 28 3.17 29.83 -19.17
C LEU A 28 4.69 29.82 -19.34
N PHE A 29 5.42 30.04 -18.25
CA PHE A 29 6.87 30.18 -18.21
C PHE A 29 7.46 29.23 -17.16
N PRO A 30 7.32 27.91 -17.34
CA PRO A 30 7.84 26.94 -16.38
C PRO A 30 9.36 27.05 -16.29
N LYS A 31 9.88 27.28 -15.06
CA LYS A 31 11.32 27.38 -14.79
C LYS A 31 12.09 26.11 -15.20
N ARG A 32 11.43 24.94 -15.22
CA ARG A 32 12.04 23.64 -15.55
C ARG A 32 11.07 22.82 -16.41
N LYS A 33 11.59 22.22 -17.48
CA LYS A 33 10.86 21.18 -18.23
C LYS A 33 10.81 19.91 -17.38
N ARG A 34 9.65 19.23 -17.35
CA ARG A 34 9.53 17.94 -16.67
C ARG A 34 10.35 16.91 -17.43
N GLN A 35 11.32 16.29 -16.75
CA GLN A 35 12.04 15.15 -17.30
C GLN A 35 11.14 13.92 -17.27
N GLN A 36 11.05 13.23 -18.40
CA GLN A 36 10.44 11.92 -18.50
C GLN A 36 11.50 10.85 -18.20
N PHE A 37 11.08 9.80 -17.52
CA PHE A 37 11.92 8.65 -17.22
C PHE A 37 11.23 7.43 -17.80
N PHE A 38 12.01 6.45 -18.24
CA PHE A 38 11.50 5.25 -18.91
C PHE A 38 12.06 4.02 -18.23
N CYS A 39 11.26 2.96 -18.21
CA CYS A 39 11.68 1.67 -17.70
C CYS A 39 12.78 1.08 -18.59
N LYS A 40 13.89 0.66 -17.98
CA LYS A 40 15.01 0.00 -18.68
C LYS A 40 14.65 -1.34 -19.32
N THR A 41 13.57 -1.98 -18.89
CA THR A 41 13.15 -3.31 -19.37
C THR A 41 12.13 -3.24 -20.49
N CYS A 42 11.06 -2.44 -20.33
CA CYS A 42 9.93 -2.41 -21.27
C CYS A 42 9.71 -1.06 -21.97
N GLY A 43 10.49 -0.03 -21.63
CA GLY A 43 10.36 1.30 -22.22
C GLY A 43 9.14 2.11 -21.79
N ALA A 44 8.23 1.58 -20.96
CA ALA A 44 7.10 2.32 -20.44
C ALA A 44 7.53 3.53 -19.59
N GLU A 45 6.73 4.61 -19.56
CA GLU A 45 7.03 5.79 -18.74
C GLU A 45 7.10 5.39 -17.26
N ALA A 46 8.26 5.61 -16.66
CA ALA A 46 8.52 5.36 -15.25
C ALA A 46 8.12 6.57 -14.42
N LYS A 47 7.51 6.30 -13.26
CA LYS A 47 7.18 7.34 -12.29
C LYS A 47 8.47 7.91 -11.68
N TYR A 48 8.72 9.20 -11.91
CA TYR A 48 9.90 9.90 -11.39
C TYR A 48 11.22 9.24 -11.85
N ARG A 49 12.34 9.47 -11.14
CA ARG A 49 13.69 8.94 -11.44
C ARG A 49 13.85 7.41 -11.27
N ARG A 50 12.77 6.62 -11.38
CA ARG A 50 12.84 5.16 -11.27
C ARG A 50 13.46 4.55 -12.53
N SER A 51 14.29 3.51 -12.33
CA SER A 51 14.88 2.75 -13.45
C SER A 51 13.93 1.72 -14.05
N TYR A 52 12.88 1.33 -13.31
CA TYR A 52 11.91 0.31 -13.74
C TYR A 52 10.48 0.79 -13.49
N CYS A 53 9.54 0.34 -14.32
CA CYS A 53 8.11 0.48 -14.03
C CYS A 53 7.71 -0.50 -12.91
N GLU A 54 6.51 -0.34 -12.34
CA GLU A 54 6.08 -1.16 -11.21
C GLU A 54 5.97 -2.65 -11.55
N ALA A 55 5.66 -2.98 -12.80
CA ALA A 55 5.69 -4.36 -13.27
C ALA A 55 7.13 -4.88 -13.38
N CYS A 56 8.02 -4.15 -14.03
CA CYS A 56 9.36 -4.65 -14.37
C CYS A 56 10.42 -4.50 -13.26
N ASP A 57 10.06 -3.98 -12.08
CA ASP A 57 11.01 -3.77 -10.98
C ASP A 57 11.55 -5.11 -10.45
N PRO A 58 12.82 -5.46 -10.72
CA PRO A 58 13.38 -6.76 -10.35
C PRO A 58 13.62 -6.88 -8.84
N THR A 59 13.60 -5.76 -8.11
CA THR A 59 13.85 -5.75 -6.66
C THR A 59 12.64 -6.19 -5.85
N LYS A 60 11.47 -6.28 -6.49
CA LYS A 60 10.22 -6.68 -5.86
C LYS A 60 9.81 -8.04 -6.43
N PRO A 61 9.98 -9.14 -5.67
CA PRO A 61 9.33 -10.39 -6.00
C PRO A 61 7.84 -10.10 -6.23
N ARG A 62 7.33 -10.46 -7.39
CA ARG A 62 5.88 -10.33 -7.66
C ARG A 62 5.09 -11.37 -6.88
N ASP A 63 5.73 -12.52 -6.67
CA ASP A 63 5.20 -13.62 -5.89
C ASP A 63 6.14 -13.91 -4.72
N PHE A 64 5.56 -14.01 -3.53
CA PHE A 64 6.24 -14.37 -2.30
C PHE A 64 5.84 -15.77 -1.81
N SER A 65 4.97 -16.48 -2.53
CA SER A 65 4.40 -17.78 -2.15
C SER A 65 5.44 -18.78 -1.65
N ALA A 66 6.55 -18.92 -2.38
CA ALA A 66 7.64 -19.85 -2.08
C ALA A 66 8.67 -19.30 -1.08
N VAL A 67 8.62 -18.01 -0.75
CA VAL A 67 9.57 -17.40 0.20
C VAL A 67 9.24 -17.89 1.60
N THR A 68 10.26 -18.32 2.33
CA THR A 68 10.13 -18.85 3.70
C THR A 68 10.15 -17.74 4.75
N ILE A 69 9.70 -18.06 5.98
CA ILE A 69 9.82 -17.13 7.13
C ILE A 69 11.29 -16.72 7.34
N ALA A 70 12.23 -17.66 7.23
CA ALA A 70 13.66 -17.43 7.39
C ALA A 70 14.17 -16.37 6.40
N GLU A 71 13.82 -16.49 5.12
CA GLU A 71 14.25 -15.56 4.07
C GLU A 71 13.68 -14.14 4.29
N ILE A 72 12.42 -14.03 4.74
CA ILE A 72 11.86 -12.73 5.12
C ILE A 72 12.60 -12.13 6.31
N ARG A 73 12.89 -12.93 7.35
CA ARG A 73 13.63 -12.47 8.54
C ARG A 73 15.05 -12.01 8.18
N GLN A 74 15.72 -12.69 7.25
CA GLN A 74 17.03 -12.27 6.75
C GLN A 74 16.96 -10.94 5.99
N ARG A 75 15.93 -10.75 5.15
CA ARG A 75 15.75 -9.51 4.36
C ARG A 75 15.32 -8.31 5.20
N ALA A 76 14.52 -8.54 6.25
CA ALA A 76 13.87 -7.50 7.04
C ALA A 76 13.98 -7.78 8.55
N ARG A 77 15.21 -7.86 9.08
CA ARG A 77 15.51 -8.27 10.47
C ARG A 77 14.55 -7.71 11.54
N TYR A 78 14.30 -6.40 11.54
CA TYR A 78 13.45 -5.74 12.55
C TYR A 78 11.96 -5.64 12.16
N GLN A 79 11.64 -5.90 10.89
CA GLN A 79 10.32 -5.62 10.32
C GLN A 79 9.68 -6.86 9.68
N ALA A 80 10.26 -8.05 9.89
CA ALA A 80 9.83 -9.31 9.28
C ALA A 80 8.33 -9.57 9.51
N ASN A 81 7.88 -9.49 10.77
CA ASN A 81 6.47 -9.71 11.12
C ASN A 81 5.55 -8.63 10.55
N ALA A 82 6.02 -7.38 10.42
CA ALA A 82 5.26 -6.32 9.75
C ALA A 82 5.09 -6.63 8.25
N TRP A 83 6.14 -7.17 7.63
CA TRP A 83 6.16 -7.60 6.24
C TRP A 83 5.25 -8.81 5.98
N ILE A 84 5.33 -9.84 6.81
CA ILE A 84 4.45 -11.03 6.73
C ILE A 84 2.98 -10.60 6.81
N ARG A 85 2.62 -9.74 7.78
CA ARG A 85 1.26 -9.19 7.91
C ARG A 85 0.85 -8.32 6.71
N GLN A 86 1.78 -7.62 6.07
CA GLN A 86 1.50 -6.89 4.83
C GLN A 86 1.17 -7.83 3.68
N LEU A 87 1.90 -8.93 3.54
CA LEU A 87 1.63 -9.95 2.53
C LEU A 87 0.28 -10.63 2.79
N ALA A 88 -0.02 -10.99 4.04
CA ALA A 88 -1.32 -11.53 4.45
C ALA A 88 -2.49 -10.63 4.00
N ARG A 89 -2.42 -9.33 4.28
CA ARG A 89 -3.44 -8.36 3.84
C ARG A 89 -3.61 -8.34 2.32
N ARG A 90 -2.50 -8.38 1.56
CA ARG A 90 -2.58 -8.42 0.09
C ARG A 90 -3.27 -9.70 -0.40
N THR A 91 -2.95 -10.84 0.18
CA THR A 91 -3.59 -12.12 -0.17
C THR A 91 -5.09 -12.07 0.13
N TYR A 92 -5.48 -11.58 1.30
CA TYR A 92 -6.89 -11.45 1.69
C TYR A 92 -7.64 -10.45 0.81
N ASP A 93 -7.07 -9.26 0.56
CA ASP A 93 -7.69 -8.20 -0.24
C ASP A 93 -7.93 -8.59 -1.71
N ALA A 94 -7.09 -9.49 -2.23
CA ALA A 94 -7.17 -10.03 -3.58
C ALA A 94 -8.13 -11.24 -3.69
N SER A 95 -8.65 -11.74 -2.56
CA SER A 95 -9.63 -12.83 -2.53
C SER A 95 -11.07 -12.33 -2.49
N ASP A 96 -12.02 -13.25 -2.64
CA ASP A 96 -13.46 -13.00 -2.51
C ASP A 96 -13.97 -13.08 -1.06
N GLN A 97 -13.05 -13.15 -0.08
CA GLN A 97 -13.44 -13.24 1.34
C GLN A 97 -14.17 -11.97 1.82
N PRO A 98 -15.14 -12.09 2.75
CA PRO A 98 -15.86 -10.94 3.27
C PRO A 98 -14.92 -9.90 3.91
N LYS A 99 -15.16 -8.62 3.59
CA LYS A 99 -14.41 -7.47 4.13
C LYS A 99 -15.07 -6.91 5.39
N CYS A 100 -15.44 -7.81 6.30
CA CYS A 100 -16.08 -7.51 7.57
C CYS A 100 -15.63 -8.53 8.63
N CYS A 101 -15.89 -8.25 9.90
CA CYS A 101 -15.59 -9.18 10.97
C CYS A 101 -16.36 -10.49 10.78
N SER A 102 -15.64 -11.60 10.59
CA SER A 102 -16.23 -12.94 10.43
C SER A 102 -16.96 -13.42 11.67
N ARG A 103 -16.60 -12.90 12.86
CA ARG A 103 -17.21 -13.28 14.13
C ARG A 103 -18.50 -12.54 14.45
N CYS A 104 -18.49 -11.21 14.40
CA CYS A 104 -19.60 -10.37 14.85
C CYS A 104 -20.31 -9.58 13.74
N GLY A 105 -19.83 -9.68 12.49
CA GLY A 105 -20.43 -9.01 11.33
C GLY A 105 -20.13 -7.51 11.21
N TYR A 106 -19.35 -6.91 12.12
CA TYR A 106 -18.99 -5.49 12.03
C TYR A 106 -18.26 -5.18 10.72
N SER A 107 -18.82 -4.25 9.92
CA SER A 107 -18.44 -4.04 8.52
C SER A 107 -17.73 -2.72 8.22
N LYS A 108 -17.59 -1.81 9.21
CA LYS A 108 -16.96 -0.50 8.98
C LYS A 108 -15.44 -0.56 9.01
N HIS A 109 -14.87 -1.48 9.78
CA HIS A 109 -13.43 -1.67 9.90
C HIS A 109 -13.11 -3.11 10.31
N PHE A 110 -12.11 -3.70 9.66
CA PHE A 110 -11.60 -5.02 9.99
C PHE A 110 -10.07 -5.01 9.89
N GLU A 111 -9.46 -5.97 10.58
CA GLU A 111 -8.05 -6.31 10.55
C GLU A 111 -7.93 -7.75 10.05
N VAL A 112 -6.95 -8.00 9.18
CA VAL A 112 -6.61 -9.36 8.75
C VAL A 112 -5.64 -9.94 9.77
N CYS A 113 -6.10 -10.94 10.51
CA CYS A 113 -5.33 -11.65 11.52
C CYS A 113 -5.04 -13.09 11.08
N HIS A 114 -4.01 -13.68 11.69
CA HIS A 114 -3.70 -15.10 11.49
C HIS A 114 -4.43 -15.94 12.54
N VAL A 115 -5.13 -16.99 12.11
CA VAL A 115 -5.82 -17.91 13.04
C VAL A 115 -4.80 -18.72 13.84
N ARG A 116 -3.80 -19.28 13.16
CA ARG A 116 -2.57 -19.79 13.78
C ARG A 116 -1.51 -18.69 13.80
N PRO A 117 -1.01 -18.26 14.98
CA PRO A 117 0.00 -17.22 15.09
C PRO A 117 1.27 -17.50 14.28
N ILE A 118 1.89 -16.43 13.73
CA ILE A 118 3.13 -16.52 12.93
C ILE A 118 4.26 -17.22 13.70
N GLN A 119 4.34 -17.02 15.02
CA GLN A 119 5.38 -17.58 15.88
C GLN A 119 5.30 -19.11 16.00
N ASP A 120 4.15 -19.71 15.70
CA ASP A 120 3.93 -21.15 15.82
C ASP A 120 4.38 -21.91 14.57
N PHE A 121 4.83 -21.20 13.53
CA PHE A 121 5.33 -21.81 12.30
C PHE A 121 6.86 -21.96 12.33
N PRO A 122 7.39 -23.11 11.87
CA PRO A 122 8.82 -23.29 11.61
C PRO A 122 9.37 -22.28 10.59
N ASP A 123 10.65 -21.94 10.72
CA ASP A 123 11.31 -20.91 9.90
C ASP A 123 11.39 -21.26 8.40
N ASP A 124 11.36 -22.53 8.04
CA ASP A 124 11.31 -23.04 6.67
C ASP A 124 9.89 -23.04 6.06
N THR A 125 8.87 -22.63 6.82
CA THR A 125 7.49 -22.56 6.33
C THR A 125 7.36 -21.51 5.22
N PRO A 126 6.81 -21.85 4.04
CA PRO A 126 6.59 -20.91 2.96
C PRO A 126 5.43 -19.95 3.25
N MET A 127 5.49 -18.73 2.71
CA MET A 127 4.43 -17.72 2.89
C MET A 127 3.08 -18.17 2.33
N SER A 128 3.05 -19.05 1.33
CA SER A 128 1.80 -19.64 0.83
C SER A 128 1.02 -20.41 1.89
N VAL A 129 1.71 -20.98 2.88
CA VAL A 129 1.11 -21.69 4.02
C VAL A 129 0.74 -20.70 5.12
N VAL A 130 1.70 -19.84 5.53
CA VAL A 130 1.48 -18.85 6.62
C VAL A 130 0.36 -17.88 6.29
N ASN A 131 0.31 -17.40 5.05
CA ASN A 131 -0.70 -16.44 4.56
C ASN A 131 -1.76 -17.11 3.68
N SER A 132 -1.98 -18.42 3.84
CA SER A 132 -3.11 -19.11 3.20
C SER A 132 -4.43 -18.50 3.65
N LEU A 133 -5.44 -18.46 2.79
CA LEU A 133 -6.76 -17.93 3.16
C LEU A 133 -7.39 -18.71 4.33
N ASP A 134 -7.07 -20.00 4.45
CA ASP A 134 -7.53 -20.85 5.56
C ASP A 134 -6.91 -20.45 6.92
N ASN A 135 -5.74 -19.80 6.90
CA ASN A 135 -5.08 -19.28 8.10
C ASN A 135 -5.36 -17.80 8.35
N LEU A 136 -6.19 -17.14 7.54
CA LEU A 136 -6.49 -15.72 7.67
C LEU A 136 -7.96 -15.49 8.00
N ALA A 137 -8.21 -14.54 8.90
CA ALA A 137 -9.56 -14.09 9.21
C ALA A 137 -9.62 -12.55 9.21
N ALA A 138 -10.73 -11.99 8.74
CA ALA A 138 -11.06 -10.59 8.96
C ALA A 138 -11.81 -10.46 10.29
N LEU A 139 -11.25 -9.71 11.26
CA LEU A 139 -11.88 -9.45 12.56
C LEU A 139 -11.94 -7.96 12.84
N CYS A 140 -12.93 -7.51 13.63
CA CYS A 140 -12.86 -6.17 14.20
C CYS A 140 -11.82 -6.12 15.32
N PRO A 141 -11.33 -4.93 15.74
CA PRO A 141 -10.28 -4.83 16.75
C PRO A 141 -10.59 -5.55 18.07
N ASN A 142 -11.87 -5.58 18.49
CA ASN A 142 -12.27 -6.28 19.70
C ASN A 142 -12.18 -7.80 19.56
N CYS A 143 -12.75 -8.38 18.49
CA CYS A 143 -12.68 -9.82 18.26
C CYS A 143 -11.26 -10.30 17.97
N HIS A 144 -10.45 -9.47 17.31
CA HIS A 144 -9.03 -9.75 17.11
C HIS A 144 -8.29 -9.81 18.45
N TRP A 145 -8.53 -8.84 19.34
CA TRP A 145 -7.97 -8.85 20.68
C TRP A 145 -8.39 -10.10 21.47
N GLU A 146 -9.67 -10.50 21.40
CA GLU A 146 -10.16 -11.72 22.04
C GLU A 146 -9.47 -12.99 21.51
N LEU A 147 -9.22 -13.07 20.20
CA LEU A 147 -8.50 -14.19 19.58
C LEU A 147 -7.05 -14.27 20.10
N ASP A 148 -6.33 -13.15 20.06
CA ASP A 148 -4.93 -13.08 20.51
C ASP A 148 -4.75 -13.45 21.99
N HIS A 149 -5.81 -13.28 22.81
CA HIS A 149 -5.80 -13.59 24.24
C HIS A 149 -6.48 -14.92 24.58
N GLY A 150 -6.85 -15.73 23.57
CA GLY A 150 -7.45 -17.05 23.77
C GLY A 150 -8.88 -17.02 24.33
N LEU A 151 -9.56 -15.88 24.24
CA LEU A 151 -10.97 -15.71 24.63
C LEU A 151 -11.93 -16.05 23.49
N LEU A 152 -11.43 -16.06 22.24
CA LEU A 152 -12.14 -16.46 21.04
C LEU A 152 -11.40 -17.63 20.37
N SER A 153 -12.16 -18.62 19.90
CA SER A 153 -11.68 -19.71 19.05
C SER A 153 -12.44 -19.66 17.73
N LEU A 154 -11.71 -19.81 16.61
CA LEU A 154 -12.24 -19.78 15.24
C LEU A 154 -12.17 -21.15 14.59
#